data_AF-A0AAW4S789-F1
#
_entry.id   AF-A0AAW4S789-F1
#
_cell.length_a   1.000
_cell.length_b   1.000
_cell.length_c   1.000
_cell.angle_alpha   90.00
_cell.angle_beta   90.00
_cell.angle_gamma   90.00
#
_symmetry.space_group_name_H-M   'P 1'
#
loop_
_entity.id
_entity.type
_entity.pdbx_description
1 polymer ?
#
loop_
_entity_poly.entity_id
_entity_poly.type
_entity_poly.pdbx_seq_one_letter_code
_entity_poly.pdbx_strand_id
1 'polypeptide(L)'
;MWASVKKILAKSNLLNQALGDVVFETPEIKGGYPRSFLQWRVKKSVEGDQYFVALRMRPDAYAGPEGEPVNYMNFDIEAAQRLRSDLDLCIREYHRLVGDASAQGRARGE
;
A
#
# COMPACT_ATOMS: atom_id res chain seq x y z
N MET A 1 16.43 -0.65 -17.76
CA MET A 1 15.54 0.30 -18.46
C MET A 1 14.34 0.70 -17.60
N TRP A 2 13.63 -0.26 -16.99
CA TRP A 2 12.48 0.01 -16.10
C TRP A 2 12.79 0.91 -14.89
N ALA A 3 13.93 0.70 -14.21
CA ALA A 3 14.34 1.53 -13.08
C ALA A 3 14.55 3.02 -13.45
N SER A 4 15.06 3.28 -14.66
CA SER A 4 15.24 4.65 -15.18
C SER A 4 13.90 5.31 -15.49
N VAL A 5 12.93 4.56 -16.03
CA VAL A 5 11.56 5.04 -16.27
C VAL A 5 10.84 5.33 -14.96
N LYS A 6 10.95 4.45 -13.95
CA LYS A 6 10.41 4.71 -12.60
C LYS A 6 10.92 6.03 -12.04
N LYS A 7 12.22 6.32 -12.16
CA LYS A 7 12.82 7.58 -11.65
C LYS A 7 12.31 8.84 -12.36
N ILE A 8 12.05 8.76 -13.66
CA ILE A 8 11.50 9.91 -14.41
C ILE A 8 10.06 10.18 -13.98
N LEU A 9 9.25 9.13 -13.80
CA LEU A 9 7.86 9.22 -13.36
C LEU A 9 7.73 9.59 -11.88
N ALA A 10 8.69 9.19 -11.03
CA ALA A 10 8.72 9.47 -9.60
C ALA A 10 8.90 10.96 -9.25
N LYS A 11 9.22 11.83 -10.22
CA LYS A 11 9.21 13.29 -10.02
C LYS A 11 7.85 13.83 -9.57
N SER A 12 6.76 13.09 -9.81
CA SER A 12 5.45 13.37 -9.21
C SER A 12 5.30 12.60 -7.90
N ASN A 13 4.91 13.29 -6.82
CA ASN A 13 4.68 12.68 -5.50
C ASN A 13 3.69 11.51 -5.56
N LEU A 14 2.61 11.63 -6.35
CA LEU A 14 1.61 10.58 -6.50
C LEU A 14 2.20 9.33 -7.18
N LEU A 15 3.03 9.53 -8.21
CA LEU A 15 3.66 8.43 -8.95
C LEU A 15 4.80 7.80 -8.17
N ASN A 16 5.55 8.58 -7.37
CA ASN A 16 6.56 8.06 -6.46
C ASN A 16 5.96 7.07 -5.47
N GLN A 17 4.81 7.41 -4.89
CA GLN A 17 4.03 6.55 -4.01
C GLN A 17 3.47 5.32 -4.75
N ALA A 18 2.88 5.54 -5.93
CA ALA A 18 2.25 4.47 -6.73
C ALA A 18 3.27 3.46 -7.29
N LEU A 19 4.48 3.89 -7.64
CA LEU A 19 5.52 3.06 -8.26
C LEU A 19 6.58 2.53 -7.29
N GLY A 20 6.54 2.98 -6.04
CA GLY A 20 7.37 2.49 -4.94
C GLY A 20 7.28 0.96 -4.78
N ASP A 21 8.31 0.38 -4.18
CA ASP A 21 8.41 -1.07 -4.01
C ASP A 21 7.63 -1.52 -2.77
N VAL A 22 6.98 -2.69 -2.86
CA VAL A 22 6.28 -3.29 -1.71
C VAL A 22 7.30 -3.99 -0.84
N VAL A 23 7.37 -3.60 0.44
CA VAL A 23 8.33 -4.17 1.42
C VAL A 23 7.63 -5.03 2.48
N PHE A 24 6.31 -4.93 2.57
CA PHE A 24 5.46 -5.80 3.39
C PHE A 24 4.05 -5.83 2.80
N GLU A 25 3.36 -6.95 2.92
CA GLU A 25 1.95 -7.07 2.57
C GLU A 25 1.22 -8.10 3.44
N THR A 26 -0.06 -7.84 3.72
CA THR A 26 -0.93 -8.78 4.44
C THR A 26 -1.55 -9.79 3.48
N PRO A 27 -2.19 -10.87 3.97
CA PRO A 27 -3.01 -11.74 3.13
C PRO A 27 -4.14 -10.96 2.43
N GLU A 28 -4.61 -11.47 1.30
CA GLU A 28 -5.79 -10.91 0.63
C GLU A 28 -7.07 -11.24 1.42
N ILE A 29 -7.91 -10.24 1.62
CA ILE A 29 -9.28 -10.41 2.13
C ILE A 29 -10.24 -10.31 0.95
N LYS A 30 -11.06 -11.35 0.75
CA LYS A 30 -12.06 -11.38 -0.33
C LYS A 30 -13.28 -10.53 0.03
N GLY A 31 -13.86 -9.87 -0.98
CA GLY A 31 -15.13 -9.18 -0.85
C GLY A 31 -16.31 -10.08 -1.24
N GLY A 32 -17.45 -9.48 -1.58
CA GLY A 32 -18.66 -10.20 -1.96
C GLY A 32 -18.59 -10.90 -3.33
N TYR A 33 -17.74 -10.41 -4.25
CA TYR A 33 -17.54 -11.03 -5.57
C TYR A 33 -16.30 -11.96 -5.58
N PRO A 34 -16.33 -13.16 -6.19
CA PRO A 34 -15.25 -14.15 -6.06
C PRO A 34 -13.84 -13.69 -6.48
N ARG A 35 -13.74 -12.69 -7.36
CA ARG A 35 -12.45 -12.15 -7.80
C ARG A 35 -12.07 -10.84 -7.11
N SER A 36 -12.95 -10.27 -6.30
CA SER A 36 -12.66 -9.04 -5.57
C SER A 36 -11.74 -9.36 -4.39
N PHE A 37 -10.88 -8.40 -4.07
CA PHE A 37 -10.01 -8.51 -2.91
C PHE A 37 -9.55 -7.14 -2.44
N LEU A 38 -9.12 -7.10 -1.20
CA LEU A 38 -8.39 -6.01 -0.59
C LEU A 38 -7.12 -6.57 0.07
N GLN A 39 -6.02 -5.85 -0.07
CA GLN A 39 -4.74 -6.18 0.57
C GLN A 39 -4.07 -4.91 1.09
N TRP A 40 -3.67 -4.91 2.36
CA TRP A 40 -2.85 -3.86 2.94
C TRP A 40 -1.37 -4.10 2.66
N ARG A 41 -0.62 -3.01 2.46
CA ARG A 41 0.79 -3.04 2.08
C ARG A 41 1.56 -1.93 2.77
N VAL A 42 2.84 -2.18 3.03
CA VAL A 42 3.81 -1.11 3.25
C VAL A 42 4.67 -0.99 2.01
N LYS A 43 4.78 0.23 1.49
CA LYS A 43 5.60 0.55 0.32
C LYS A 43 6.73 1.47 0.71
N LYS A 44 7.88 1.32 0.07
CA LYS A 44 8.98 2.28 0.10
C LYS A 44 8.93 3.12 -1.16
N SER A 45 9.11 4.44 -1.06
CA SER A 45 9.17 5.35 -2.22
C SER A 45 10.22 4.86 -3.23
N VAL A 46 10.08 5.25 -4.50
CA VAL A 46 11.09 4.95 -5.52
C VAL A 46 12.45 5.57 -5.15
N GLU A 47 12.42 6.73 -4.50
CA GLU A 47 13.61 7.42 -4.00
C GLU A 47 14.18 6.80 -2.72
N GLY A 48 13.41 5.97 -2.02
CA GLY A 48 13.83 5.22 -0.84
C GLY A 48 13.83 6.00 0.47
N ASP A 49 13.37 7.25 0.45
CA ASP A 49 13.36 8.21 1.55
C ASP A 49 12.09 8.15 2.42
N GLN A 50 11.01 7.58 1.89
CA GLN A 50 9.70 7.55 2.54
C GLN A 50 9.10 6.16 2.49
N TYR A 51 8.24 5.89 3.47
CA TYR A 51 7.39 4.71 3.50
C TYR A 51 5.92 5.14 3.45
N PHE A 52 5.06 4.25 2.97
CA PHE A 52 3.62 4.49 2.86
C PHE A 52 2.85 3.24 3.24
N VAL A 53 1.73 3.42 3.95
CA VAL A 53 0.69 2.39 4.02
C VAL A 53 -0.18 2.52 2.78
N ALA A 54 -0.28 1.45 2.00
CA ALA A 54 -0.99 1.44 0.73
C ALA A 54 -2.07 0.35 0.70
N LEU A 55 -3.13 0.64 -0.04
CA LEU A 55 -4.23 -0.27 -0.28
C LEU A 55 -4.18 -0.77 -1.72
N ARG A 56 -4.09 -2.08 -1.92
CA ARG A 56 -4.37 -2.69 -3.22
C ARG A 56 -5.75 -3.30 -3.18
N MET A 57 -6.59 -2.98 -4.15
CA MET A 57 -7.94 -3.53 -4.22
C MET A 57 -8.37 -3.87 -5.65
N ARG A 58 -9.25 -4.86 -5.76
CA ARG A 58 -10.12 -5.08 -6.91
C ARG A 58 -11.57 -5.06 -6.40
N PRO A 59 -12.38 -4.05 -6.73
CA PRO A 59 -13.71 -3.89 -6.16
C PRO A 59 -14.69 -5.01 -6.56
N ASP A 60 -15.77 -5.14 -5.79
CA ASP A 60 -16.92 -5.99 -6.15
C ASP A 60 -17.66 -5.43 -7.36
N ALA A 61 -17.88 -4.12 -7.34
CA ALA A 61 -18.65 -3.40 -8.32
C ALA A 61 -18.11 -1.99 -8.51
N TYR A 62 -18.44 -1.43 -9.66
CA TYR A 62 -18.15 -0.07 -10.03
C TYR A 62 -19.48 0.63 -10.36
N ALA A 63 -19.75 1.80 -9.78
CA ALA A 63 -20.92 2.62 -10.11
C ALA A 63 -20.61 4.12 -10.04
N GLY A 64 -21.29 4.93 -10.86
CA GLY A 64 -21.11 6.38 -10.93
C GLY A 64 -21.17 6.91 -12.38
N PRO A 65 -21.22 8.24 -12.56
CA PRO A 65 -21.10 8.84 -13.88
C PRO A 65 -19.74 8.53 -14.51
N GLU A 66 -19.68 8.55 -15.84
CA GLU A 66 -18.43 8.36 -16.57
C GLU A 66 -17.38 9.41 -16.13
N GLY A 67 -16.17 8.95 -15.80
CA GLY A 67 -15.07 9.81 -15.36
C GLY A 67 -14.91 9.95 -13.84
N GLU A 68 -15.95 9.68 -13.03
CA GLU A 68 -15.87 9.74 -11.56
C GLU A 68 -16.29 8.41 -10.91
N PRO A 69 -15.51 7.34 -11.17
CA PRO A 69 -15.90 6.04 -10.75
C PRO A 69 -15.83 5.79 -9.23
N VAL A 70 -16.96 5.53 -8.56
CA VAL A 70 -16.96 5.00 -7.18
C VAL A 70 -16.86 3.48 -7.18
N ASN A 71 -15.83 2.97 -6.49
CA ASN A 71 -15.55 1.54 -6.36
C ASN A 71 -16.09 1.02 -5.02
N TYR A 72 -16.87 -0.05 -5.06
CA TYR A 72 -17.48 -0.63 -3.86
C TYR A 72 -16.89 -1.99 -3.53
N MET A 73 -16.76 -2.28 -2.24
CA MET A 73 -16.41 -3.60 -1.73
C MET A 73 -17.18 -3.85 -0.43
N ASN A 74 -17.82 -5.01 -0.37
CA ASN A 74 -18.63 -5.43 0.76
C ASN A 74 -17.88 -6.53 1.52
N PHE A 75 -17.97 -6.47 2.85
CA PHE A 75 -17.36 -7.44 3.75
C PHE A 75 -18.39 -7.91 4.76
N ASP A 76 -18.37 -9.19 5.10
CA ASP A 76 -19.00 -9.66 6.33
C ASP A 76 -18.23 -9.13 7.56
N ILE A 77 -18.82 -9.32 8.75
CA ILE A 77 -18.24 -8.78 9.98
C ILE A 77 -16.88 -9.41 10.31
N GLU A 78 -16.66 -10.68 9.97
CA GLU A 78 -15.40 -11.36 10.24
C GLU A 78 -14.28 -10.84 9.31
N ALA A 79 -14.57 -10.64 8.04
CA ALA A 79 -13.69 -10.02 7.07
C ALA A 79 -13.39 -8.56 7.44
N ALA A 80 -14.38 -7.80 7.92
CA ALA A 80 -14.17 -6.43 8.41
C ALA A 80 -13.27 -6.39 9.65
N GLN A 81 -13.40 -7.34 10.57
CA GLN A 81 -12.50 -7.46 11.73
C GLN A 81 -11.08 -7.81 11.32
N ARG A 82 -10.90 -8.79 10.40
CA ARG A 82 -9.59 -9.13 9.82
C ARG A 82 -8.97 -7.92 9.13
N LEU A 83 -9.75 -7.16 8.37
CA LEU A 83 -9.31 -5.96 7.67
C LEU A 83 -8.72 -4.91 8.61
N ARG A 84 -9.34 -4.71 9.78
CA ARG A 84 -8.83 -3.83 10.83
C ARG A 84 -7.51 -4.36 11.40
N SER A 85 -7.46 -5.64 11.77
CA SER A 85 -6.25 -6.25 12.32
C SER A 85 -5.07 -6.22 11.35
N ASP A 86 -5.32 -6.41 10.06
CA ASP A 86 -4.31 -6.33 9.00
C ASP A 86 -3.79 -4.89 8.83
N LEU A 87 -4.66 -3.88 8.93
CA LEU A 87 -4.24 -2.48 8.92
C LEU A 87 -3.34 -2.17 10.13
N ASP A 88 -3.73 -2.60 11.33
CA ASP A 88 -2.92 -2.43 12.54
C ASP A 88 -1.54 -3.09 12.39
N LEU A 89 -1.48 -4.27 11.76
CA LEU A 89 -0.23 -4.95 11.46
C LEU A 89 0.63 -4.13 10.48
N CYS A 90 0.06 -3.61 9.41
CA CYS A 90 0.75 -2.73 8.47
C CYS A 90 1.29 -1.45 9.13
N ILE A 91 0.53 -0.83 10.03
CA ILE A 91 0.95 0.37 10.76
C ILE A 91 2.13 0.05 11.67
N ARG A 92 2.09 -1.08 12.41
CA ARG A 92 3.23 -1.51 13.23
C ARG A 92 4.48 -1.75 12.38
N GLU A 93 4.33 -2.42 11.25
CA GLU A 93 5.45 -2.72 10.37
C GLU A 93 6.04 -1.45 9.74
N TYR A 94 5.21 -0.49 9.38
CA TYR A 94 5.64 0.84 8.96
C TYR A 94 6.55 1.49 10.02
N HIS A 95 6.12 1.52 11.28
CA HIS A 95 6.90 2.13 12.35
C HIS A 95 8.23 1.39 12.60
N ARG A 96 8.22 0.06 12.52
CA ARG A 96 9.43 -0.76 12.62
C ARG A 96 10.44 -0.40 11.53
N LEU A 97 9.99 -0.35 10.27
CA LEU A 97 10.83 -0.03 9.11
C LEU A 97 11.41 1.39 9.17
N VAL A 98 10.62 2.37 9.62
CA VAL A 98 11.09 3.75 9.82
C VAL A 98 12.12 3.83 10.94
N GLY A 99 11.88 3.11 12.04
CA GLY A 99 12.82 3.00 13.16
C GLY A 99 14.18 2.40 12.74
N ASP A 100 14.15 1.28 12.02
CA ASP A 100 15.35 0.61 11.51
C ASP A 100 16.16 1.52 10.56
N ALA A 101 15.49 2.21 9.64
CA ALA A 101 16.14 3.13 8.72
C ALA A 101 16.83 4.29 9.45
N SER A 102 16.18 4.81 10.51
CA SER A 102 16.72 5.89 11.33
C SER A 102 17.96 5.45 12.13
N ALA A 103 17.93 4.22 12.67
CA ALA A 103 19.07 3.64 13.39
C ALA A 103 20.28 3.39 12.48
N GLN A 104 20.05 2.88 11.26
CA GLN A 104 21.11 2.65 10.27
C GLN A 104 21.75 3.96 9.77
N GLY A 105 20.98 5.04 9.66
CA GLY A 105 21.50 6.36 9.32
C GLY A 105 22.44 6.92 10.39
N ARG A 106 22.15 6.67 11.67
CA ARG A 106 23.02 7.08 12.79
C ARG A 106 24.33 6.29 12.83
N ALA A 107 24.27 4.97 12.64
CA ALA A 107 25.45 4.10 12.69
C ALA A 107 26.44 4.29 11.52
N ARG A 108 26.07 5.00 10.45
CA ARG A 108 26.97 5.33 9.32
C ARG A 108 27.54 6.74 9.38
N GLY A 109 27.14 7.53 10.38
CA GLY A 109 27.61 8.92 10.59
C GLY A 109 28.70 9.05 11.66
N GLU A 110 29.18 7.93 12.20
CA GLU A 110 30.35 7.82 13.09
C GLU A 110 31.53 7.22 12.31
#